data_AF-A0A812TAN5-F1
#
_entry.id   AF-A0A812TAN5-F1
#
_cell.length_a   1.000
_cell.length_b   1.000
_cell.length_c   1.000
_cell.angle_alpha   90.00
_cell.angle_beta   90.00
_cell.angle_gamma   90.00
#
_symmetry.space_group_name_H-M   'P 1'
#
loop_
_entity.id
_entity.type
_entity.pdbx_description
1 polymer ?
#
loop_
_entity_poly.entity_id
_entity_poly.type
_entity_poly.pdbx_seq_one_letter_code
_entity_poly.pdbx_strand_id
1 'polypeptide(L)'
;MEKDVAYTGATQFVWRNVLIPAECLARCRNDARCRVWVLDTQSYECSLKWVEPNERVQKVSKPGSVSGLPFQWNKPHTIFCYAVMRPGTYEQGLLSWQYQNKANIFACDEWAVYSSQKVQVVEGALESAVVDSDLKCEMGGEFGTALNTEIFFKVWDKVYEDKRYLFHEWIVKVDPDSAFFVDRLRVTVAYYHDIKGGIYFNNCKFGMHGPIEVFSQNAVEAWRKGRHHCVQHFNRLCSGPCLWGEDMFIDQCLMK
;
A
#
# COMPACT_ATOMS: atom_id res chain seq x y z
N MET A 1 -17.89 11.39 5.83
CA MET A 1 -18.00 12.65 5.06
C MET A 1 -18.64 13.68 5.98
N GLU A 2 -18.18 14.91 5.91
CA GLU A 2 -18.63 16.01 6.76
C GLU A 2 -19.15 17.14 5.88
N LYS A 3 -20.28 17.73 6.25
CA LYS A 3 -20.90 18.86 5.55
C LYS A 3 -20.45 20.18 6.17
N ASP A 4 -20.35 21.21 5.34
CA ASP A 4 -19.99 22.58 5.72
C ASP A 4 -18.63 22.71 6.43
N VAL A 5 -17.75 21.75 6.17
CA VAL A 5 -16.42 21.64 6.74
C VAL A 5 -15.41 21.44 5.62
N ALA A 6 -14.29 22.14 5.68
CA ALA A 6 -13.13 21.88 4.85
C ALA A 6 -11.96 21.40 5.70
N TYR A 7 -11.33 20.30 5.30
CA TYR A 7 -10.04 19.90 5.83
C TYR A 7 -8.94 20.80 5.28
N THR A 8 -8.01 21.19 6.14
CA THR A 8 -6.82 21.95 5.74
C THR A 8 -5.75 21.03 5.17
N GLY A 9 -4.75 21.62 4.51
CA GLY A 9 -3.68 20.88 3.84
C GLY A 9 -3.29 21.51 2.51
N ALA A 10 -2.11 21.16 2.02
CA ALA A 10 -1.57 21.63 0.76
C ALA A 10 -2.36 21.02 -0.40
N THR A 11 -3.03 21.85 -1.20
CA THR A 11 -3.74 21.38 -2.39
C THR A 11 -2.75 20.80 -3.40
N GLN A 12 -2.92 19.51 -3.70
CA GLN A 12 -2.09 18.79 -4.69
C GLN A 12 -2.75 18.82 -6.07
N PHE A 13 -4.07 18.71 -6.10
CA PHE A 13 -4.83 18.67 -7.34
C PHE A 13 -6.23 19.23 -7.14
N VAL A 14 -6.80 19.83 -8.20
CA VAL A 14 -8.21 20.27 -8.23
C VAL A 14 -8.86 19.69 -9.46
N TRP A 15 -9.85 18.84 -9.25
CA TRP A 15 -10.72 18.32 -10.30
C TRP A 15 -11.95 19.19 -10.44
N ARG A 16 -12.31 19.53 -11.68
CA ARG A 16 -13.57 20.24 -12.01
C ARG A 16 -14.67 19.26 -12.40
N ASN A 17 -15.91 19.74 -12.37
CA ASN A 17 -17.11 19.01 -12.77
C ASN A 17 -17.34 17.72 -11.96
N VAL A 18 -16.96 17.71 -10.68
CA VAL A 18 -17.24 16.58 -9.78
C VAL A 18 -18.57 16.85 -9.10
N LEU A 19 -19.61 16.11 -9.51
CA LEU A 19 -20.98 16.39 -9.10
C LEU A 19 -21.34 15.75 -7.76
N ILE A 20 -20.71 14.61 -7.44
CA ILE A 20 -21.06 13.83 -6.25
C ILE A 20 -19.85 13.64 -5.32
N PRO A 21 -20.03 13.73 -3.99
CA PRO A 21 -18.94 13.54 -3.03
C PRO A 21 -18.24 12.18 -3.13
N ALA A 22 -18.98 11.11 -3.50
CA ALA A 22 -18.43 9.78 -3.65
C ALA A 22 -17.34 9.69 -4.75
N GLU A 23 -17.49 10.45 -5.82
CA GLU A 23 -16.50 10.53 -6.90
C GLU A 23 -15.23 11.26 -6.43
N CYS A 24 -15.39 12.36 -5.68
CA CYS A 24 -14.25 13.07 -5.10
C CYS A 24 -13.47 12.17 -4.11
N LEU A 25 -14.18 11.41 -3.29
CA LEU A 25 -13.60 10.38 -2.41
C LEU A 25 -12.84 9.32 -3.20
N ALA A 26 -13.43 8.76 -4.27
CA ALA A 26 -12.78 7.74 -5.09
C ALA A 26 -11.50 8.29 -5.76
N ARG A 27 -11.54 9.50 -6.30
CA ARG A 27 -10.36 10.20 -6.85
C ARG A 27 -9.26 10.38 -5.81
N CYS A 28 -9.62 10.75 -4.58
CA CYS A 28 -8.67 10.84 -3.47
C CYS A 28 -8.07 9.48 -3.11
N ARG A 29 -8.87 8.41 -3.06
CA ARG A 29 -8.37 7.05 -2.76
C ARG A 29 -7.37 6.55 -3.79
N ASN A 30 -7.59 6.88 -5.06
CA ASN A 30 -6.74 6.46 -6.17
C ASN A 30 -5.50 7.36 -6.39
N ASP A 31 -5.36 8.48 -5.67
CA ASP A 31 -4.17 9.35 -5.74
C ASP A 31 -3.37 9.28 -4.42
N ALA A 32 -2.15 8.74 -4.48
CA ALA A 32 -1.29 8.58 -3.31
C ALA A 32 -0.90 9.90 -2.63
N ARG A 33 -1.06 11.04 -3.32
CA ARG A 33 -0.81 12.39 -2.79
C ARG A 33 -2.04 12.97 -2.08
N CYS A 34 -3.14 12.24 -1.99
CA CYS A 34 -4.33 12.70 -1.30
C CYS A 34 -4.44 12.07 0.10
N ARG A 35 -4.54 12.93 1.12
CA ARG A 35 -4.79 12.54 2.51
C ARG A 35 -6.13 13.05 3.03
N VAL A 36 -6.60 14.17 2.48
CA VAL A 36 -7.93 14.72 2.72
C VAL A 36 -8.49 15.26 1.41
N TRP A 37 -9.81 15.25 1.25
CA TRP A 37 -10.47 15.81 0.08
C TRP A 37 -11.58 16.77 0.48
N VAL A 38 -11.81 17.79 -0.35
CA VAL A 38 -12.87 18.79 -0.16
C VAL A 38 -13.58 19.01 -1.50
N LEU A 39 -14.87 18.75 -1.54
CA LEU A 39 -15.75 19.07 -2.66
C LEU A 39 -16.51 20.36 -2.36
N ASP A 40 -16.37 21.36 -3.21
CA ASP A 40 -17.22 22.55 -3.20
C ASP A 40 -18.52 22.26 -3.98
N THR A 41 -19.67 22.42 -3.33
CA THR A 41 -20.96 22.04 -3.94
C THR A 41 -21.53 23.12 -4.85
N GLN A 42 -20.93 24.31 -4.89
CA GLN A 42 -21.34 25.40 -5.79
C GLN A 42 -20.49 25.42 -7.06
N SER A 43 -19.17 25.29 -6.92
CA SER A 43 -18.26 25.29 -8.07
C SER A 43 -18.03 23.91 -8.69
N TYR A 44 -18.46 22.84 -8.00
CA TYR A 44 -18.18 21.44 -8.38
C TYR A 44 -16.68 21.14 -8.49
N GLU A 45 -15.87 21.83 -7.68
CA GLU A 45 -14.43 21.62 -7.59
C GLU A 45 -14.08 20.68 -6.44
N CYS A 46 -13.48 19.54 -6.78
CA CYS A 46 -12.95 18.56 -5.85
C CYS A 46 -11.44 18.80 -5.67
N SER A 47 -11.07 19.31 -4.50
CA SER A 47 -9.69 19.52 -4.10
C SER A 47 -9.14 18.29 -3.39
N LEU A 48 -8.05 17.73 -3.90
CA LEU A 48 -7.25 16.69 -3.25
C LEU A 48 -6.08 17.36 -2.53
N LYS A 49 -5.91 17.06 -1.25
CA LYS A 49 -4.96 17.77 -0.38
C LYS A 49 -4.06 16.80 0.36
N TRP A 50 -2.80 17.23 0.52
CA TRP A 50 -1.79 16.57 1.32
C TRP A 50 -1.75 17.15 2.74
N VAL A 51 -1.51 16.26 3.69
CA VAL A 51 -1.24 16.56 5.10
C VAL A 51 0.01 15.76 5.46
N GLU A 52 0.95 16.35 6.18
CA GLU A 52 2.19 15.66 6.54
C GLU A 52 1.92 14.49 7.52
N PRO A 53 2.66 13.36 7.46
CA PRO A 53 2.42 12.16 8.27
C PRO A 53 2.33 12.36 9.79
N ASN A 54 2.95 13.41 10.32
CA ASN A 54 2.97 13.73 11.76
C ASN A 54 2.11 14.95 12.13
N GLU A 55 1.44 15.55 11.15
CA GLU A 55 0.57 16.69 11.39
C GLU A 55 -0.84 16.26 11.78
N ARG A 56 -1.41 16.98 12.74
CA ARG A 56 -2.82 16.80 13.08
C ARG A 56 -3.68 17.37 11.96
N VAL A 57 -4.61 16.56 11.49
CA VAL A 57 -5.67 16.99 10.59
C VAL A 57 -6.47 18.13 11.22
N GLN A 58 -6.51 19.28 10.58
CA GLN A 58 -7.31 20.42 11.03
C GLN A 58 -8.53 20.61 10.13
N LYS A 59 -9.55 21.24 10.71
CA LYS A 59 -10.85 21.48 10.08
C LYS A 59 -11.22 22.94 10.23
N VAL A 60 -11.81 23.51 9.19
CA VAL A 60 -12.38 24.87 9.20
C VAL A 60 -13.82 24.82 8.72
N SER A 61 -14.65 25.73 9.23
CA SER A 61 -16.00 25.93 8.71
C SER A 61 -15.92 26.44 7.28
N LYS A 62 -16.60 25.75 6.35
CA LYS A 62 -16.72 26.15 4.95
C LYS A 62 -18.13 25.79 4.45
N PRO A 63 -19.11 26.68 4.62
CA PRO A 63 -20.47 26.46 4.13
C PRO A 63 -20.50 26.13 2.63
N GLY A 64 -21.36 25.20 2.22
CA GLY A 64 -21.45 24.76 0.82
C GLY A 64 -20.32 23.83 0.39
N SER A 65 -19.73 23.09 1.33
CA SER A 65 -18.72 22.07 1.02
C SER A 65 -19.02 20.73 1.67
N VAL A 66 -18.51 19.66 1.07
CA VAL A 66 -18.50 18.30 1.64
C VAL A 66 -17.08 17.79 1.60
N SER A 67 -16.58 17.24 2.69
CA SER A 67 -15.19 16.81 2.78
C SER A 67 -15.01 15.52 3.57
N GLY A 68 -13.81 14.95 3.54
CA GLY A 68 -13.53 13.71 4.25
C GLY A 68 -12.09 13.25 4.19
N LEU A 69 -11.81 12.22 4.98
CA LEU A 69 -10.64 11.37 4.84
C LEU A 69 -10.95 10.24 3.85
N PRO A 70 -10.03 9.88 2.94
CA PRO A 70 -10.19 8.73 2.05
C PRO A 70 -10.08 7.39 2.79
N PHE A 71 -9.29 7.37 3.85
CA PHE A 71 -8.85 6.22 4.63
C PHE A 71 -8.78 6.58 6.13
N GLN A 72 -8.62 5.57 7.00
CA GLN A 72 -8.60 5.76 8.46
C GLN A 72 -7.19 5.96 9.02
N TRP A 73 -6.35 6.74 8.33
CA TRP A 73 -4.94 6.92 8.68
C TRP A 73 -4.70 7.81 9.91
N ASN A 74 -5.70 8.57 10.37
CA ASN A 74 -5.58 9.52 11.48
C ASN A 74 -5.86 8.89 12.86
N LYS A 75 -5.71 7.58 12.98
CA LYS A 75 -5.91 6.78 14.21
C LYS A 75 -4.60 6.08 14.59
N PRO A 76 -4.39 5.74 15.86
CA PRO A 76 -3.27 4.87 16.25
C PRO A 76 -3.48 3.44 15.73
N HIS A 77 -2.40 2.67 15.64
CA HIS A 77 -2.41 1.23 15.29
C HIS A 77 -3.04 0.92 13.94
N THR A 78 -2.80 1.79 12.97
CA THR A 78 -3.35 1.62 11.62
C THR A 78 -2.47 0.73 10.76
N ILE A 79 -3.12 -0.02 9.87
CA ILE A 79 -2.50 -0.98 8.96
C ILE A 79 -2.74 -0.53 7.52
N PHE A 80 -1.64 -0.39 6.77
CA PHE A 80 -1.65 -0.23 5.32
C PHE A 80 -1.45 -1.58 4.65
N CYS A 81 -2.39 -1.99 3.80
CA CYS A 81 -2.28 -3.24 3.05
C CYS A 81 -2.17 -3.00 1.56
N TYR A 82 -1.33 -3.75 0.87
CA TYR A 82 -1.29 -3.69 -0.58
C TYR A 82 -1.19 -5.07 -1.21
N ALA A 83 -1.70 -5.16 -2.44
CA ALA A 83 -1.56 -6.34 -3.28
C ALA A 83 -0.89 -5.95 -4.60
N VAL A 84 -0.12 -6.87 -5.16
CA VAL A 84 0.39 -6.79 -6.53
C VAL A 84 -0.50 -7.66 -7.39
N MET A 85 -1.08 -7.07 -8.42
CA MET A 85 -2.04 -7.71 -9.30
C MET A 85 -1.49 -7.78 -10.71
N ARG A 86 -1.55 -8.97 -11.31
CA ARG A 86 -1.28 -9.19 -12.72
C ARG A 86 -2.50 -8.74 -13.55
N PRO A 87 -2.33 -7.84 -14.51
CA PRO A 87 -3.46 -7.40 -15.34
C PRO A 87 -3.93 -8.52 -16.26
N GLY A 88 -5.25 -8.60 -16.49
CA GLY A 88 -5.88 -9.55 -17.40
C GLY A 88 -5.96 -11.00 -16.88
N THR A 89 -5.72 -11.23 -15.59
CA THR A 89 -5.83 -12.55 -14.94
C THR A 89 -7.04 -12.63 -14.00
N TYR A 90 -7.26 -13.82 -13.41
CA TYR A 90 -8.32 -14.04 -12.42
C TYR A 90 -8.17 -13.17 -11.16
N GLU A 91 -6.95 -12.66 -10.88
CA GLU A 91 -6.67 -11.82 -9.72
C GLU A 91 -7.50 -10.52 -9.72
N GLN A 92 -7.80 -9.98 -10.91
CA GLN A 92 -8.68 -8.81 -11.05
C GLN A 92 -10.09 -9.09 -10.51
N GLY A 93 -10.68 -10.21 -10.92
CA GLY A 93 -12.01 -10.62 -10.47
C GLY A 93 -12.02 -10.90 -8.96
N LEU A 94 -10.95 -11.49 -8.45
CA LEU A 94 -10.80 -11.77 -7.03
C LEU A 94 -10.68 -10.49 -6.20
N LEU A 95 -9.85 -9.53 -6.60
CA LEU A 95 -9.72 -8.24 -5.91
C LEU A 95 -11.02 -7.42 -5.99
N SER A 96 -11.72 -7.44 -7.14
CA SER A 96 -13.04 -6.82 -7.26
C SER A 96 -14.03 -7.42 -6.26
N TRP A 97 -14.08 -8.76 -6.16
CA TRP A 97 -14.94 -9.44 -5.18
C TRP A 97 -14.55 -9.12 -3.74
N GLN A 98 -13.25 -9.13 -3.42
CA GLN A 98 -12.75 -8.78 -2.08
C GLN A 98 -13.10 -7.33 -1.72
N TYR A 99 -13.01 -6.39 -2.67
CA TYR A 99 -13.40 -4.99 -2.47
C TYR A 99 -14.89 -4.86 -2.12
N GLN A 100 -15.76 -5.51 -2.90
CA GLN A 100 -17.21 -5.49 -2.69
C GLN A 100 -17.61 -6.06 -1.31
N ASN A 101 -16.87 -7.05 -0.82
CA ASN A 101 -17.10 -7.70 0.46
C ASN A 101 -16.32 -7.08 1.62
N LYS A 102 -15.53 -6.02 1.37
CA LYS A 102 -14.63 -5.40 2.38
C LYS A 102 -13.74 -6.45 3.07
N ALA A 103 -13.23 -7.40 2.30
CA ALA A 103 -12.43 -8.53 2.76
C ALA A 103 -10.95 -8.38 2.36
N ASN A 104 -10.08 -9.21 2.93
CA ASN A 104 -8.65 -9.19 2.66
C ASN A 104 -8.05 -7.78 2.88
N ILE A 105 -7.25 -7.24 1.95
CA ILE A 105 -6.62 -5.92 2.07
C ILE A 105 -7.64 -4.79 2.24
N PHE A 106 -8.88 -4.98 1.78
CA PHE A 106 -9.93 -3.96 1.85
C PHE A 106 -10.56 -3.82 3.24
N ALA A 107 -10.18 -4.68 4.19
CA ALA A 107 -10.48 -4.52 5.61
C ALA A 107 -9.40 -3.71 6.37
N CYS A 108 -8.29 -3.35 5.73
CA CYS A 108 -7.24 -2.52 6.32
C CYS A 108 -7.65 -1.04 6.38
N ASP A 109 -6.93 -0.24 7.18
CA ASP A 109 -7.25 1.19 7.39
C ASP A 109 -7.01 2.01 6.12
N GLU A 110 -6.00 1.61 5.36
CA GLU A 110 -5.69 2.07 4.02
C GLU A 110 -5.26 0.88 3.16
N TRP A 111 -5.53 0.96 1.87
CA TRP A 111 -5.11 -0.07 0.93
C TRP A 111 -4.65 0.50 -0.42
N ALA A 112 -3.88 -0.30 -1.16
CA ALA A 112 -3.50 -0.02 -2.54
C ALA A 112 -3.42 -1.32 -3.36
N VAL A 113 -3.68 -1.21 -4.66
CA VAL A 113 -3.43 -2.30 -5.62
C VAL A 113 -2.39 -1.80 -6.61
N TYR A 114 -1.30 -2.54 -6.77
CA TYR A 114 -0.24 -2.25 -7.73
C TYR A 114 -0.34 -3.19 -8.93
N SER A 115 0.00 -2.71 -10.12
CA SER A 115 -0.05 -3.49 -11.37
C SER A 115 0.94 -2.91 -12.39
N SER A 116 1.34 -3.70 -13.39
CA SER A 116 2.21 -3.24 -14.50
C SER A 116 1.57 -2.18 -15.39
N GLN A 117 0.25 -2.07 -15.32
CA GLN A 117 -0.52 -1.06 -16.03
C GLN A 117 -1.68 -0.55 -15.18
N LYS A 118 -2.23 0.59 -15.58
CA LYS A 118 -3.40 1.19 -14.96
C LYS A 118 -4.64 0.34 -15.28
N VAL A 119 -5.31 -0.15 -14.26
CA VAL A 119 -6.50 -1.01 -14.36
C VAL A 119 -7.59 -0.47 -13.45
N GLN A 120 -8.80 -0.32 -14.00
CA GLN A 120 -10.02 -0.13 -13.20
C GLN A 120 -10.42 -1.49 -12.62
N VAL A 121 -9.95 -1.80 -11.42
CA VAL A 121 -10.28 -3.05 -10.72
C VAL A 121 -11.77 -3.07 -10.34
N VAL A 122 -12.30 -1.91 -9.96
CA VAL A 122 -13.73 -1.66 -9.79
C VAL A 122 -14.06 -0.33 -10.44
N GLU A 123 -14.92 -0.36 -11.45
CA GLU A 123 -15.26 0.80 -12.28
C GLU A 123 -15.64 2.03 -11.43
N GLY A 124 -14.90 3.13 -11.62
CA GLY A 124 -15.15 4.41 -10.96
C GLY A 124 -14.82 4.44 -9.45
N ALA A 125 -14.37 3.34 -8.87
CA ALA A 125 -14.16 3.20 -7.42
C ALA A 125 -12.72 2.83 -7.05
N LEU A 126 -12.08 1.94 -7.81
CA LEU A 126 -10.75 1.42 -7.53
C LEU A 126 -9.92 1.33 -8.80
N GLU A 127 -8.81 2.06 -8.82
CA GLU A 127 -7.80 1.98 -9.87
C GLU A 127 -6.46 1.51 -9.31
N SER A 128 -5.75 0.66 -10.04
CA SER A 128 -4.41 0.23 -9.67
C SER A 128 -3.35 1.31 -9.92
N ALA A 129 -2.37 1.39 -9.03
CA ALA A 129 -1.16 2.19 -9.22
C ALA A 129 -0.15 1.44 -10.11
N VAL A 130 0.47 2.16 -11.05
CA VAL A 130 1.39 1.57 -12.04
C VAL A 130 2.77 1.35 -11.42
N VAL A 131 3.32 0.16 -11.63
CA VAL A 131 4.69 -0.21 -11.35
C VAL A 131 5.43 -0.41 -12.67
N ASP A 132 6.64 0.14 -12.78
CA ASP A 132 7.50 0.01 -13.96
C ASP A 132 8.16 -1.38 -14.03
N SER A 133 7.35 -2.39 -14.34
CA SER A 133 7.72 -3.80 -14.52
C SER A 133 6.61 -4.48 -15.34
N ASP A 134 6.93 -5.53 -16.10
CA ASP A 134 5.90 -6.32 -16.81
C ASP A 134 5.21 -7.37 -15.91
N LEU A 135 5.66 -7.52 -14.66
CA LEU A 135 5.22 -8.50 -13.66
C LEU A 135 5.32 -9.96 -14.14
N LYS A 136 6.24 -10.27 -15.07
CA LYS A 136 6.49 -11.63 -15.54
C LYS A 136 7.84 -12.10 -15.03
N CYS A 137 7.86 -13.31 -14.47
CA CYS A 137 9.08 -13.98 -14.05
C CYS A 137 9.07 -15.44 -14.47
N GLU A 138 10.27 -16.01 -14.53
CA GLU A 138 10.46 -17.44 -14.69
C GLU A 138 10.36 -18.15 -13.34
N MET A 139 10.07 -19.44 -13.38
CA MET A 139 10.17 -20.33 -12.22
C MET A 139 11.56 -20.96 -12.23
N GLY A 140 12.22 -21.04 -11.08
CA GLY A 140 13.58 -21.59 -11.02
C GLY A 140 14.17 -21.63 -9.61
N GLY A 141 15.50 -21.71 -9.56
CA GLY A 141 16.23 -21.86 -8.30
C GLY A 141 16.13 -23.27 -7.71
N GLU A 142 16.79 -23.48 -6.57
CA GLU A 142 16.84 -24.77 -5.86
C GLU A 142 15.44 -25.27 -5.45
N PHE A 143 14.52 -24.33 -5.19
CA PHE A 143 13.18 -24.62 -4.69
C PHE A 143 12.10 -24.57 -5.78
N GLY A 144 12.45 -24.27 -7.04
CA GLY A 144 11.49 -24.16 -8.14
C GLY A 144 10.41 -23.10 -7.91
N THR A 145 10.78 -21.95 -7.36
CA THR A 145 9.88 -20.83 -7.01
C THR A 145 9.94 -19.72 -8.06
N ALA A 146 9.04 -18.73 -7.96
CA ALA A 146 9.08 -17.56 -8.82
C ALA A 146 10.36 -16.74 -8.58
N LEU A 147 11.09 -16.41 -9.65
CA LEU A 147 12.30 -15.56 -9.58
C LEU A 147 11.93 -14.09 -9.81
N ASN A 148 11.13 -13.55 -8.89
CA ASN A 148 10.47 -12.25 -8.98
C ASN A 148 11.17 -11.14 -8.17
N THR A 149 12.36 -11.37 -7.62
CA THR A 149 13.07 -10.41 -6.75
C THR A 149 13.20 -9.01 -7.36
N GLU A 150 13.65 -8.89 -8.61
CA GLU A 150 13.80 -7.58 -9.28
C GLU A 150 12.45 -6.89 -9.55
N ILE A 151 11.40 -7.67 -9.80
CA ILE A 151 10.03 -7.14 -9.94
C ILE A 151 9.61 -6.49 -8.62
N PHE A 152 9.86 -7.16 -7.51
CA PHE A 152 9.49 -6.64 -6.19
C PHE A 152 10.37 -5.47 -5.74
N PHE A 153 11.60 -5.32 -6.26
CA PHE A 153 12.34 -4.07 -6.07
C PHE A 153 11.60 -2.87 -6.65
N LYS A 154 11.00 -3.03 -7.85
CA LYS A 154 10.17 -1.98 -8.48
C LYS A 154 8.87 -1.74 -7.74
N VAL A 155 8.22 -2.80 -7.23
CA VAL A 155 7.02 -2.67 -6.39
C VAL A 155 7.35 -1.89 -5.12
N TRP A 156 8.42 -2.26 -4.43
CA TRP A 156 8.86 -1.55 -3.22
C TRP A 156 9.22 -0.10 -3.53
N ASP A 157 9.96 0.18 -4.62
CA ASP A 157 10.22 1.54 -5.09
C ASP A 157 8.92 2.35 -5.23
N LYS A 158 7.89 1.74 -5.81
CA LYS A 158 6.58 2.37 -5.93
C LYS A 158 5.90 2.63 -4.58
N VAL A 159 5.96 1.66 -3.64
CA VAL A 159 5.45 1.85 -2.27
C VAL A 159 6.12 3.03 -1.58
N TYR A 160 7.44 3.21 -1.78
CA TYR A 160 8.18 4.34 -1.24
C TYR A 160 7.77 5.67 -1.86
N GLU A 161 7.64 5.72 -3.18
CA GLU A 161 7.21 6.91 -3.92
C GLU A 161 5.82 7.37 -3.50
N ASP A 162 4.90 6.43 -3.27
CA ASP A 162 3.52 6.72 -2.89
C ASP A 162 3.40 7.24 -1.45
N LYS A 163 4.42 7.02 -0.61
CA LYS A 163 4.51 7.53 0.78
C LYS A 163 3.32 7.17 1.69
N ARG A 164 2.44 6.26 1.26
CA ARG A 164 1.27 5.79 2.03
C ARG A 164 1.72 5.17 3.35
N TYR A 165 2.79 4.38 3.30
CA TYR A 165 3.35 3.71 4.47
C TYR A 165 3.74 4.63 5.63
N LEU A 166 4.03 5.91 5.36
CA LEU A 166 4.42 6.88 6.39
C LEU A 166 3.28 7.21 7.37
N PHE A 167 2.03 6.94 7.00
CA PHE A 167 0.85 7.23 7.81
C PHE A 167 0.37 6.03 8.64
N HIS A 168 1.10 4.92 8.60
CA HIS A 168 0.69 3.66 9.20
C HIS A 168 1.82 3.03 10.01
N GLU A 169 1.47 2.36 11.11
CA GLU A 169 2.43 1.65 11.96
C GLU A 169 2.86 0.33 11.31
N TRP A 170 1.95 -0.31 10.57
CA TRP A 170 2.15 -1.60 9.94
C TRP A 170 1.84 -1.56 8.45
N ILE A 171 2.70 -2.21 7.68
CA ILE A 171 2.63 -2.36 6.23
C ILE A 171 2.54 -3.84 5.92
N VAL A 172 1.55 -4.23 5.13
CA VAL A 172 1.28 -5.63 4.83
C VAL A 172 1.16 -5.82 3.32
N LYS A 173 2.05 -6.61 2.74
CA LYS A 173 1.86 -7.16 1.40
C LYS A 173 0.99 -8.40 1.54
N VAL A 174 -0.05 -8.52 0.72
CA VAL A 174 -0.89 -9.71 0.64
C VAL A 174 -1.10 -10.08 -0.82
N ASP A 175 -0.88 -11.34 -1.16
CA ASP A 175 -1.17 -11.83 -2.51
C ASP A 175 -2.69 -11.85 -2.75
N PRO A 176 -3.17 -11.52 -3.97
CA PRO A 176 -4.60 -11.47 -4.26
C PRO A 176 -5.36 -12.76 -3.91
N ASP A 177 -4.72 -13.92 -4.04
CA ASP A 177 -5.29 -15.25 -3.81
C ASP A 177 -5.05 -15.83 -2.41
N SER A 178 -4.54 -15.01 -1.50
CA SER A 178 -4.47 -15.33 -0.07
C SER A 178 -5.80 -15.13 0.65
N ALA A 179 -6.05 -15.93 1.69
CA ALA A 179 -7.12 -15.68 2.66
C ALA A 179 -6.57 -14.92 3.87
N PHE A 180 -6.82 -13.61 3.93
CA PHE A 180 -6.31 -12.74 4.99
C PHE A 180 -7.42 -12.12 5.85
N PHE A 181 -7.25 -12.21 7.17
CA PHE A 181 -8.16 -11.67 8.18
C PHE A 181 -7.44 -10.59 9.00
N VAL A 182 -7.66 -9.33 8.64
CA VAL A 182 -6.99 -8.16 9.26
C VAL A 182 -7.16 -8.13 10.77
N ASP A 183 -8.34 -8.48 11.28
CA ASP A 183 -8.61 -8.47 12.72
C ASP A 183 -7.72 -9.46 13.50
N ARG A 184 -7.34 -10.58 12.90
CA ARG A 184 -6.40 -11.52 13.52
C ARG A 184 -5.01 -10.90 13.61
N LEU A 185 -4.58 -10.19 12.56
CA LEU A 185 -3.31 -9.48 12.58
C LEU A 185 -3.32 -8.35 13.60
N ARG A 186 -4.41 -7.59 13.73
CA ARG A 186 -4.55 -6.51 14.72
C ARG A 186 -4.27 -6.99 16.14
N VAL A 187 -4.80 -8.16 16.51
CA VAL A 187 -4.53 -8.76 17.82
C VAL A 187 -3.03 -9.04 17.97
N THR A 188 -2.37 -9.61 16.96
CA THR A 188 -0.93 -9.91 17.00
C THR A 188 -0.08 -8.65 17.09
N VAL A 189 -0.31 -7.66 16.22
CA VAL A 189 0.54 -6.45 16.17
C VAL A 189 0.35 -5.54 17.37
N ALA A 190 -0.79 -5.61 18.07
CA ALA A 190 -1.04 -4.84 19.29
C ALA A 190 -0.05 -5.14 20.42
N TYR A 191 0.65 -6.28 20.38
CA TYR A 191 1.68 -6.64 21.36
C TYR A 191 3.06 -6.05 21.05
N TYR A 192 3.22 -5.42 19.88
CA TYR A 192 4.51 -4.93 19.41
C TYR A 192 4.48 -3.42 19.24
N HIS A 193 5.59 -2.79 19.62
CA HIS A 193 5.86 -1.39 19.31
C HIS A 193 7.02 -1.34 18.35
N ASP A 194 6.95 -0.46 17.36
CA ASP A 194 8.02 -0.33 16.38
C ASP A 194 9.33 0.08 17.07
N ILE A 195 10.42 -0.61 16.72
CA ILE A 195 11.74 -0.42 17.33
C ILE A 195 12.73 0.15 16.32
N LYS A 196 13.87 0.64 16.81
CA LYS A 196 14.98 1.02 15.94
C LYS A 196 15.45 -0.21 15.15
N GLY A 197 15.41 -0.12 13.83
CA GLY A 197 15.71 -1.23 12.91
C GLY A 197 14.47 -1.96 12.38
N GLY A 198 13.31 -1.74 13.00
CA GLY A 198 12.03 -2.31 12.56
C GLY A 198 11.73 -3.70 13.07
N ILE A 199 10.50 -4.13 12.81
CA ILE A 199 9.97 -5.46 13.10
C ILE A 199 9.38 -5.99 11.80
N TYR A 200 9.63 -7.26 11.50
CA TYR A 200 8.87 -8.00 10.50
C TYR A 200 8.52 -9.38 11.07
N PHE A 201 7.51 -10.02 10.50
CA PHE A 201 7.08 -11.34 10.97
C PHE A 201 7.50 -12.44 10.02
N ASN A 202 8.27 -13.38 10.54
CA ASN A 202 8.50 -14.65 9.90
C ASN A 202 7.27 -15.56 10.11
N ASN A 203 6.58 -15.92 9.01
CA ASN A 203 5.35 -16.69 9.01
C ASN A 203 5.57 -18.21 8.79
N CYS A 204 6.81 -18.68 8.63
CA CYS A 204 7.12 -20.08 8.39
C CYS A 204 8.48 -20.47 9.00
N LYS A 205 8.62 -21.74 9.40
CA LYS A 205 9.85 -22.24 10.03
C LYS A 205 11.10 -22.18 9.14
N PHE A 206 10.91 -21.98 7.83
CA PHE A 206 11.97 -21.99 6.82
C PHE A 206 12.35 -20.60 6.30
N GLY A 207 11.79 -19.54 6.89
CA GLY A 207 11.92 -18.17 6.39
C GLY A 207 10.54 -17.60 6.06
N MET A 208 10.48 -16.32 5.72
CA MET A 208 9.22 -15.68 5.37
C MET A 208 8.71 -16.14 4.00
N HIS A 209 7.41 -16.43 3.89
CA HIS A 209 6.76 -16.80 2.63
C HIS A 209 5.79 -15.73 2.13
N GLY A 210 5.75 -15.56 0.80
CA GLY A 210 5.09 -14.47 0.08
C GLY A 210 3.58 -14.26 0.22
N PRO A 211 2.70 -15.26 0.53
CA PRO A 211 1.25 -15.04 0.61
C PRO A 211 0.84 -13.88 1.52
N ILE A 212 1.65 -13.60 2.56
CA ILE A 212 1.53 -12.44 3.42
C ILE A 212 2.89 -12.06 4.00
N GLU A 213 3.27 -10.79 3.87
CA GLU A 213 4.50 -10.23 4.46
C GLU A 213 4.14 -9.01 5.32
N VAL A 214 4.53 -9.02 6.59
CA VAL A 214 4.14 -7.99 7.58
C VAL A 214 5.38 -7.27 8.09
N PHE A 215 5.39 -5.95 7.96
CA PHE A 215 6.48 -5.07 8.33
C PHE A 215 5.99 -3.90 9.17
N SER A 216 6.78 -3.49 10.16
CA SER A 216 6.62 -2.18 10.77
C SER A 216 7.11 -1.08 9.84
N GLN A 217 6.73 0.17 10.10
CA GLN A 217 7.21 1.31 9.34
C GLN A 217 8.75 1.40 9.30
N ASN A 218 9.43 1.20 10.43
CA ASN A 218 10.90 1.20 10.46
C ASN A 218 11.52 0.02 9.71
N ALA A 219 10.84 -1.13 9.59
CA ALA A 219 11.36 -2.25 8.79
C ALA A 219 11.34 -1.91 7.29
N VAL A 220 10.29 -1.22 6.84
CA VAL A 220 10.20 -0.69 5.47
C VAL A 220 11.31 0.35 5.22
N GLU A 221 11.62 1.20 6.20
CA GLU A 221 12.77 2.13 6.13
C GLU A 221 14.13 1.42 6.12
N ALA A 222 14.29 0.37 6.93
CA ALA A 222 15.51 -0.43 6.98
C ALA A 222 15.76 -1.13 5.63
N TRP A 223 14.70 -1.72 5.06
CA TRP A 223 14.73 -2.29 3.71
C TRP A 223 15.20 -1.25 2.68
N ARG A 224 14.61 -0.04 2.68
CA ARG A 224 14.94 1.00 1.69
C ARG A 224 16.42 1.39 1.70
N LYS A 225 16.97 1.56 2.90
CA LYS A 225 18.34 2.03 3.15
C LYS A 225 19.35 0.90 2.93
N GLY A 226 18.99 -0.32 3.33
CA GLY A 226 19.86 -1.49 3.31
C GLY A 226 19.88 -2.27 2.01
N ARG A 227 18.81 -2.21 1.18
CA ARG A 227 18.64 -3.07 -0.01
C ARG A 227 19.87 -3.12 -0.90
N HIS A 228 20.47 -1.97 -1.22
CA HIS A 228 21.63 -1.93 -2.12
C HIS A 228 22.84 -2.67 -1.55
N HIS A 229 23.16 -2.46 -0.26
CA HIS A 229 24.24 -3.17 0.41
C HIS A 229 23.93 -4.68 0.50
N CYS A 230 22.67 -5.03 0.77
CA CYS A 230 22.23 -6.42 0.83
C CYS A 230 22.38 -7.14 -0.51
N VAL A 231 21.95 -6.51 -1.63
CA VAL A 231 22.14 -7.04 -2.99
C VAL A 231 23.61 -7.27 -3.29
N GLN A 232 24.50 -6.33 -2.97
CA GLN A 232 25.93 -6.52 -3.16
C GLN A 232 26.48 -7.68 -2.32
N HIS A 233 26.04 -7.80 -1.07
CA HIS A 233 26.48 -8.86 -0.16
C HIS A 233 26.09 -10.24 -0.71
N PHE A 234 24.81 -10.45 -1.03
CA PHE A 234 24.32 -11.74 -1.50
C PHE A 234 24.80 -12.07 -2.91
N ASN A 235 24.97 -11.08 -3.80
CA ASN A 235 25.59 -11.33 -5.10
C ASN A 235 27.01 -11.86 -4.99
N ARG A 236 27.80 -11.40 -3.99
CA ARG A 236 29.13 -11.95 -3.75
C ARG A 236 29.08 -13.38 -3.20
N LEU A 237 28.15 -13.66 -2.29
CA LEU A 237 28.00 -14.99 -1.71
C LEU A 237 27.52 -16.04 -2.73
N CYS A 238 26.55 -15.67 -3.56
CA CYS A 238 25.96 -16.53 -4.58
C CYS A 238 26.72 -16.53 -5.91
N SER A 239 27.80 -15.76 -6.03
CA SER A 239 28.55 -15.56 -7.29
C SER A 239 27.67 -15.07 -8.45
N GLY A 240 26.74 -14.16 -8.14
CA GLY A 240 25.65 -13.71 -9.01
C GLY A 240 24.35 -13.56 -8.21
N PRO A 241 23.21 -13.23 -8.85
CA PRO A 241 21.92 -13.18 -8.18
C PRO A 241 21.61 -14.50 -7.48
N CYS A 242 21.28 -14.44 -6.20
CA CYS A 242 20.73 -15.61 -5.52
C CYS A 242 19.38 -15.93 -6.17
N LEU A 243 19.22 -17.15 -6.67
CA LEU A 243 18.01 -17.62 -7.37
C LEU A 243 16.88 -17.90 -6.36
N TRP A 244 16.51 -16.87 -5.59
CA TRP A 244 15.49 -16.88 -4.56
C TRP A 244 14.25 -16.10 -5.03
N GLY A 245 13.11 -16.43 -4.43
CA GLY A 245 11.92 -15.58 -4.45
C GLY A 245 12.16 -14.27 -3.69
N GLU A 246 11.31 -13.28 -3.93
CA GLU A 246 11.40 -11.97 -3.31
C GLU A 246 11.30 -12.04 -1.79
N ASP A 247 10.44 -12.93 -1.30
CA ASP A 247 10.07 -13.13 0.10
C ASP A 247 11.26 -13.61 0.92
N MET A 248 11.96 -14.61 0.40
CA MET A 248 13.20 -15.12 0.96
C MET A 248 14.31 -14.07 0.85
N PHE A 249 14.40 -13.34 -0.26
CA PHE A 249 15.44 -12.32 -0.41
C PHE A 249 15.30 -11.19 0.62
N ILE A 250 14.09 -10.64 0.80
CA ILE A 250 13.86 -9.58 1.78
C ILE A 250 14.01 -10.09 3.22
N ASP A 251 13.59 -11.34 3.51
CA ASP A 251 13.82 -12.00 4.80
C ASP A 251 15.32 -12.06 5.13
N GLN A 252 16.14 -12.59 4.21
CA GLN A 252 17.59 -12.67 4.39
C GLN A 252 18.25 -11.29 4.55
N CYS A 253 17.71 -10.26 3.91
CA CYS A 253 18.21 -8.90 4.06
C CYS A 253 17.86 -8.26 5.40
N LEU A 254 16.65 -8.47 5.91
CA LEU A 254 16.20 -7.88 7.17
C LEU A 254 16.76 -8.62 8.40
N MET A 255 17.22 -9.85 8.24
CA MET A 255 17.94 -10.60 9.28
C MET A 255 19.39 -10.12 9.52
N LYS A 256 19.95 -9.27 8.66
CA LYS A 256 21.37 -8.88 8.66
C LYS A 256 21.57 -7.41 9.01
#